data_AF-A0A2T6ZHI8-F1
#
_entry.id   AF-A0A2T6ZHI8-F1
#
_cell.length_a   1.000
_cell.length_b   1.000
_cell.length_c   1.000
_cell.angle_alpha   90.00
_cell.angle_beta   90.00
_cell.angle_gamma   90.00
#
_symmetry.space_group_name_H-M   'P 1'
#
loop_
_entity.id
_entity.type
_entity.pdbx_description
1 polymer ?
#
loop_
_entity_poly.entity_id
_entity_poly.type
_entity_poly.pdbx_seq_one_letter_code
_entity_poly.pdbx_strand_id
1 'polypeptide(L)'
;MLLEEHTTSGTSNAALNLQWNIQTAEEKIKGGLERLYGKSASVRSQSQLDAIKFVMKNHPISVVIMPTGAGKSTVFTVPATFREAKLTLVIVPLATLLDDMVDRCQKLGIRTCQWSDTTRTGGP
;
A
#
# COMPACT_ATOMS: atom_id res chain seq x y z
N MET A 1 36.30 -55.60 29.15
CA MET A 1 36.12 -55.97 27.73
C MET A 1 35.39 -54.81 27.09
N LEU A 2 36.09 -54.11 26.19
CA LEU A 2 35.69 -52.84 25.56
C LEU A 2 34.52 -52.99 24.58
N LEU A 3 33.90 -51.82 24.32
CA LEU A 3 33.30 -51.27 23.08
C LEU A 3 31.85 -50.81 23.34
N GLU A 4 31.36 -49.62 22.96
CA GLU A 4 31.88 -48.34 22.48
C GLU A 4 30.70 -47.35 22.62
N GLU A 5 30.95 -46.07 22.89
CA GLU A 5 29.90 -45.03 22.87
C GLU A 5 29.43 -44.79 21.43
N HIS A 6 28.11 -44.83 21.20
CA HIS A 6 27.50 -44.21 20.04
C HIS A 6 26.64 -43.03 20.46
N THR A 7 27.15 -41.85 20.12
CA THR A 7 26.43 -40.60 20.04
C THR A 7 25.32 -40.72 18.99
N THR A 8 24.06 -40.57 19.40
CA THR A 8 22.97 -40.22 18.47
C THR A 8 22.49 -38.82 18.80
N SER A 9 23.24 -37.86 18.28
CA SER A 9 22.76 -36.53 17.93
C SER A 9 21.60 -36.68 16.96
N GLY A 10 20.38 -36.37 17.40
CA GLY A 10 19.20 -36.59 16.58
C GLY A 10 17.94 -35.86 17.05
N THR A 11 18.06 -34.76 17.79
CA THR A 11 16.97 -33.78 17.88
C THR A 11 16.86 -33.08 16.53
N SER A 12 16.02 -33.65 15.66
CA SER A 12 15.69 -33.06 14.36
C SER A 12 15.23 -31.61 14.54
N ASN A 13 16.02 -30.69 13.99
CA ASN A 13 15.84 -29.24 13.95
C ASN A 13 14.64 -28.81 13.08
N ALA A 14 13.50 -29.50 13.16
CA ALA A 14 12.30 -29.15 12.40
C ALA A 14 11.48 -28.01 13.03
N ALA A 15 11.72 -27.70 14.31
CA ALA A 15 10.91 -26.74 15.07
C ALA A 15 11.41 -25.28 15.02
N LEU A 16 12.56 -24.99 14.40
CA LEU A 16 13.22 -23.67 14.50
C LEU A 16 12.99 -22.71 13.33
N ASN A 17 12.22 -23.07 12.29
CA ASN A 17 12.08 -22.24 11.08
C ASN A 17 10.69 -21.66 10.81
N LEU A 18 9.82 -21.61 11.82
CA LEU A 18 8.58 -20.82 11.76
C LEU A 18 8.78 -19.47 12.46
N GLN A 19 9.69 -18.66 11.90
CA GLN A 19 9.71 -17.25 12.24
C GLN A 19 8.51 -16.59 11.55
N TRP A 20 7.43 -16.40 12.31
CA TRP A 20 6.25 -15.69 11.84
C TRP A 20 6.66 -14.29 11.38
N ASN A 21 6.64 -14.05 10.06
CA ASN A 21 6.93 -12.73 9.50
C ASN A 21 5.71 -11.82 9.70
N ILE A 22 5.55 -11.32 10.92
CA ILE A 22 4.50 -10.36 11.27
C ILE A 22 5.00 -8.99 10.83
N GLN A 23 4.58 -8.55 9.64
CA GLN A 23 4.86 -7.20 9.18
C GLN A 23 3.93 -6.21 9.91
N THR A 24 4.51 -5.19 10.51
CA THR A 24 3.77 -4.08 11.12
C THR A 24 3.08 -3.23 10.04
N ALA A 25 2.04 -2.49 10.43
CA ALA A 25 1.38 -1.54 9.52
C ALA A 25 2.38 -0.49 8.98
N GLU A 26 3.33 -0.05 9.80
CA GLU A 26 4.35 0.94 9.40
C GLU A 26 5.30 0.39 8.34
N GLU A 27 5.77 -0.85 8.50
CA GLU A 27 6.62 -1.50 7.51
C GLU A 27 5.87 -1.73 6.20
N LYS A 28 4.59 -2.11 6.27
CA LYS A 28 3.75 -2.25 5.07
C LYS A 28 3.56 -0.91 4.34
N ILE A 29 3.33 0.17 5.09
CA ILE A 29 3.21 1.53 4.56
C ILE A 29 4.53 1.98 3.95
N LYS A 30 5.66 1.77 4.63
CA LYS A 30 7.00 2.09 4.13
C LYS A 30 7.28 1.33 2.83
N GLY A 31 6.99 0.04 2.77
CA GLY A 31 7.15 -0.76 1.55
C GLY A 31 6.29 -0.24 0.39
N GLY A 32 5.06 0.20 0.65
CA GLY A 32 4.20 0.84 -0.35
C GLY A 32 4.74 2.18 -0.83
N LEU A 33 5.25 3.01 0.07
CA LEU A 33 5.89 4.29 -0.27
C LEU A 33 7.15 4.08 -1.11
N GLU A 34 8.01 3.14 -0.72
CA GLU A 34 9.22 2.82 -1.46
C GLU A 34 8.92 2.30 -2.87
N ARG A 35 7.86 1.49 -2.99
CA ARG A 35 7.39 0.98 -4.29
C ARG A 35 6.92 2.08 -5.22
N LEU A 36 6.24 3.10 -4.68
CA LEU A 36 5.67 4.19 -5.48
C LEU A 36 6.70 5.28 -5.79
N TYR A 37 7.49 5.69 -4.81
CA TYR A 37 8.30 6.91 -4.88
C TYR A 37 9.81 6.64 -4.78
N GLY A 38 10.25 5.38 -4.69
CA GLY A 38 11.66 4.98 -4.63
C GLY A 38 12.17 4.71 -3.21
N LYS A 39 13.36 4.11 -3.10
CA LYS A 39 13.89 3.51 -1.85
C LYS A 39 14.08 4.45 -0.66
N SER A 40 14.20 5.75 -0.91
CA SER A 40 14.33 6.77 0.13
C SER A 40 13.00 7.38 0.57
N ALA A 41 11.87 6.91 0.02
CA ALA A 41 10.56 7.47 0.30
C ALA A 41 10.13 7.19 1.75
N SER A 42 9.65 8.25 2.40
CA SER A 42 9.08 8.21 3.74
C SER A 42 7.76 8.97 3.78
N VAL A 43 7.02 8.79 4.88
CA VAL A 43 5.91 9.68 5.20
C VAL A 43 6.42 11.11 5.36
N ARG A 44 5.61 12.09 4.98
CA ARG A 44 5.91 13.52 5.12
C ARG A 44 5.70 14.03 6.54
N SER A 45 4.79 13.39 7.28
CA SER A 45 4.43 13.75 8.65
C SER A 45 3.82 12.57 9.38
N GLN A 46 3.78 12.65 10.72
CA GLN A 46 3.07 11.69 11.54
C GLN A 46 1.56 11.64 11.20
N SER A 47 0.95 12.79 10.93
CA SER A 47 -0.48 12.86 10.56
C SER A 47 -0.80 12.13 9.24
N GLN A 48 0.13 12.10 8.28
CA GLN A 48 -0.03 11.32 7.06
C GLN A 48 0.05 9.82 7.35
N LEU A 49 1.01 9.40 8.18
CA LEU A 49 1.15 8.00 8.62
C LEU A 49 -0.13 7.51 9.31
N ASP A 50 -0.64 8.30 10.25
CA ASP A 50 -1.84 7.97 11.01
C ASP A 50 -3.08 7.91 10.11
N ALA A 51 -3.19 8.81 9.12
CA ALA A 51 -4.26 8.78 8.13
C ALA A 51 -4.21 7.52 7.25
N ILE A 52 -3.03 7.10 6.78
CA ILE A 52 -2.88 5.87 6.00
C ILE A 52 -3.26 4.66 6.87
N LYS A 53 -2.75 4.58 8.11
CA LYS A 53 -3.14 3.52 9.06
C LYS A 53 -4.64 3.48 9.29
N PHE A 54 -5.28 4.63 9.43
CA PHE A 54 -6.72 4.75 9.64
C PHE A 54 -7.51 4.18 8.46
N VAL A 55 -7.14 4.51 7.21
CA VAL A 55 -7.77 3.95 6.01
C VAL A 55 -7.50 2.44 5.89
N MET A 56 -6.31 1.96 6.24
CA MET A 56 -5.97 0.53 6.22
C MET A 56 -6.76 -0.32 7.21
N LYS A 57 -7.30 0.27 8.28
CA LYS A 57 -8.19 -0.44 9.23
C LYS A 57 -9.55 -0.80 8.62
N ASN A 58 -9.85 -0.31 7.41
CA ASN A 58 -11.03 -0.64 6.63
C ASN A 58 -12.34 -0.41 7.40
N HIS A 59 -12.41 0.72 8.12
CA HIS A 59 -13.66 1.18 8.72
C HIS A 59 -14.69 1.49 7.62
N PRO A 60 -16.00 1.29 7.87
CA PRO A 60 -17.04 1.56 6.87
C PRO A 60 -17.00 2.99 6.32
N ILE A 61 -16.66 3.97 7.17
CA ILE A 61 -16.54 5.38 6.81
C ILE A 61 -15.28 5.93 7.48
N SER A 62 -14.46 6.66 6.70
CA SER A 62 -13.27 7.34 7.17
C SER A 62 -13.23 8.78 6.65
N VAL A 63 -13.10 9.76 7.54
CA VAL A 63 -12.97 11.18 7.18
C VAL A 63 -11.56 11.65 7.52
N VAL A 64 -10.80 12.09 6.51
CA VAL A 64 -9.42 12.53 6.67
C VAL A 64 -9.27 14.00 6.30
N ILE A 65 -8.98 14.84 7.29
CA ILE A 65 -8.75 16.28 7.13
C ILE A 65 -7.25 16.55 7.20
N MET A 66 -6.71 17.16 6.15
CA MET A 66 -5.30 17.52 6.04
C MET A 66 -5.16 18.80 5.21
N PRO A 67 -4.18 19.67 5.51
CA PRO A 67 -3.88 20.84 4.70
C PRO A 67 -3.52 20.49 3.25
N THR A 68 -3.64 21.47 2.35
CA THR A 68 -3.09 21.38 1.00
C THR A 68 -1.57 21.13 1.05
N GLY A 69 -1.05 20.29 0.16
CA GLY A 69 0.38 19.96 0.12
C GLY A 69 0.83 18.90 1.14
N ALA A 70 0.03 18.59 2.17
CA ALA A 70 0.36 17.60 3.20
C ALA A 70 0.37 16.13 2.71
N GLY A 71 0.15 15.90 1.41
CA GLY A 71 0.20 14.56 0.83
C GLY A 71 -1.06 13.72 1.05
N LYS A 72 -2.24 14.37 1.06
CA LYS A 72 -3.54 13.71 1.18
C LYS A 72 -3.74 12.60 0.14
N SER A 73 -3.31 12.79 -1.11
CA SER A 73 -3.46 11.77 -2.15
C SER A 73 -2.76 10.45 -1.82
N THR A 74 -1.63 10.51 -1.12
CA THR A 74 -0.89 9.32 -0.66
C THR A 74 -1.72 8.46 0.29
N VAL A 75 -2.67 9.05 1.02
CA VAL A 75 -3.53 8.36 1.99
C VAL A 75 -4.37 7.26 1.34
N PHE A 76 -4.80 7.43 0.09
CA PHE A 76 -5.48 6.37 -0.67
C PHE A 76 -4.56 5.67 -1.68
N THR A 77 -3.54 6.37 -2.20
CA THR A 77 -2.65 5.80 -3.23
C THR A 77 -1.77 4.68 -2.69
N VAL A 78 -1.20 4.83 -1.49
CA VAL A 78 -0.37 3.78 -0.87
C VAL A 78 -1.19 2.51 -0.61
N PRO A 79 -2.36 2.59 0.06
CA PRO A 79 -3.23 1.43 0.22
C PRO A 79 -3.64 0.77 -1.09
N ALA A 80 -3.89 1.54 -2.15
CA ALA A 80 -4.27 1.01 -3.47
C ALA A 80 -3.22 0.10 -4.11
N THR A 81 -1.96 0.17 -3.67
CA THR A 81 -0.89 -0.74 -4.16
C THR A 81 -0.87 -2.10 -3.48
N PHE A 82 -1.58 -2.24 -2.37
CA PHE A 82 -1.58 -3.47 -1.60
C PHE A 82 -2.50 -4.51 -2.24
N ARG A 83 -2.12 -5.78 -2.13
CA ARG A 83 -2.87 -6.88 -2.76
C ARG A 83 -4.31 -6.97 -2.25
N GLU A 84 -4.54 -6.56 -1.00
CA GLU A 84 -5.85 -6.62 -0.35
C GLU A 84 -6.82 -5.55 -0.85
N ALA A 85 -6.33 -4.45 -1.44
CA ALA A 85 -7.18 -3.35 -1.88
C ALA A 85 -8.11 -3.75 -3.04
N LYS A 86 -7.66 -4.65 -3.94
CA LYS A 86 -8.34 -5.11 -5.18
C LYS A 86 -8.71 -3.97 -6.16
N LEU A 87 -9.55 -3.02 -5.74
CA LEU A 87 -10.01 -1.86 -6.47
C LEU A 87 -10.09 -0.63 -5.54
N THR A 88 -9.65 0.53 -6.02
CA THR A 88 -9.84 1.82 -5.34
C THR A 88 -10.58 2.75 -6.30
N LEU A 89 -11.82 3.11 -5.97
CA LEU A 89 -12.61 4.09 -6.71
C LEU A 89 -12.35 5.49 -6.13
N VAL A 90 -11.85 6.40 -6.96
CA VAL A 90 -11.58 7.79 -6.56
C VAL A 90 -12.53 8.69 -7.34
N ILE A 91 -13.37 9.43 -6.61
CA ILE A 91 -14.28 10.42 -7.18
C ILE A 91 -13.63 11.79 -7.02
N VAL A 92 -13.49 12.51 -8.13
CA VAL A 92 -12.93 13.86 -8.15
C VAL A 92 -13.94 14.83 -8.77
N PRO A 93 -14.02 16.08 -8.27
CA PRO A 93 -15.02 17.04 -8.73
C PRO A 93 -14.69 17.71 -10.08
N LEU A 94 -13.43 17.68 -10.52
CA LEU A 94 -12.96 18.43 -11.69
C LEU A 94 -12.27 17.50 -12.70
N ALA A 95 -12.54 17.69 -13.99
CA ALA A 95 -11.94 16.92 -15.08
C ALA A 95 -10.41 17.09 -15.12
N THR A 96 -9.90 18.30 -14.95
CA THR A 96 -8.45 18.56 -14.90
C THR A 96 -7.77 17.80 -13.75
N LEU A 97 -8.43 17.71 -12.59
CA LEU A 97 -7.92 16.95 -11.45
C LEU A 97 -7.97 15.44 -11.70
N LEU A 98 -8.93 14.96 -12.50
CA LEU A 98 -9.03 13.57 -12.93
C LEU A 98 -7.83 13.21 -13.81
N ASP A 99 -7.54 14.04 -14.81
CA ASP A 99 -6.42 13.84 -15.73
C ASP A 99 -5.08 13.86 -14.97
N ASP A 100 -4.88 14.83 -14.07
CA ASP A 100 -3.71 14.90 -13.19
C ASP A 100 -3.54 13.65 -12.31
N MET A 101 -4.64 13.08 -11.83
CA MET A 101 -4.61 11.88 -11.00
C MET A 101 -4.29 10.63 -11.82
N VAL A 102 -4.87 10.50 -13.02
CA VAL A 102 -4.62 9.40 -13.93
C VAL A 102 -3.14 9.39 -14.34
N ASP A 103 -2.61 10.53 -14.79
CA ASP A 103 -1.21 10.69 -15.18
C ASP A 103 -0.27 10.35 -14.02
N ARG A 104 -0.55 10.86 -12.81
CA ARG A 104 0.24 10.55 -11.61
C ARG A 104 0.25 9.06 -11.31
N CYS A 105 -0.91 8.41 -11.32
CA CYS A 105 -0.99 6.98 -11.01
C CYS A 105 -0.29 6.12 -12.06
N GLN A 106 -0.40 6.47 -13.34
CA GLN A 106 0.31 5.79 -14.43
C GLN A 106 1.83 5.93 -14.27
N LYS A 107 2.33 7.13 -13.95
CA LYS A 107 3.75 7.39 -13.65
C LYS A 107 4.26 6.58 -12.46
N LEU A 108 3.41 6.31 -11.48
CA LEU A 108 3.72 5.47 -10.32
C LEU A 108 3.55 3.97 -10.60
N GLY A 109 3.23 3.57 -11.83
CA GLY A 109 3.03 2.17 -12.21
C GLY A 109 1.77 1.53 -11.63
N ILE A 110 0.79 2.34 -11.21
CA ILE A 110 -0.50 1.86 -10.73
C ILE A 110 -1.41 1.67 -11.95
N ARG A 111 -2.03 0.48 -12.06
CA ARG A 111 -3.04 0.23 -13.09
C ARG A 111 -4.26 1.12 -12.81
N THR A 112 -4.52 2.07 -13.69
CA THR A 112 -5.64 3.01 -13.57
C THR A 112 -6.40 3.13 -14.87
N CYS A 113 -7.68 3.49 -14.74
CA CYS A 113 -8.54 3.85 -15.85
C CYS A 113 -9.41 5.04 -15.45
N GLN A 114 -9.82 5.81 -16.43
CA GLN A 114 -10.74 6.93 -16.26
C GLN A 114 -12.13 6.48 -16.68
N TRP A 115 -13.14 6.83 -15.89
CA TRP A 115 -14.52 6.73 -16.35
C TRP A 115 -14.88 8.00 -17.10
N SER A 116 -15.11 7.88 -18.41
CA SER A 116 -15.59 8.98 -19.25
C SER A 116 -16.99 8.65 -19.76
N ASP A 117 -17.89 9.64 -19.73
CA ASP A 117 -19.19 9.51 -20.34
C ASP A 117 -19.06 9.57 -21.87
N THR A 118 -19.14 8.41 -22.53
CA THR A 118 -19.13 8.29 -23.99
C THR A 118 -20.42 8.77 -24.67
N THR A 119 -21.46 9.16 -23.92
CA THR A 119 -22.73 9.64 -24.51
C THR A 119 -22.67 11.08 -25.01
N ARG A 120 -21.58 11.81 -24.79
CA ARG A 120 -21.31 13.12 -25.39
C ARG A 120 -20.46 13.02 -26.67
N THR A 121 -20.84 12.14 -27.58
CA THR A 121 -20.40 12.18 -28.99
C THR A 121 -21.52 12.74 -29.86
N GLY A 122 -21.96 13.95 -29.54
CA GLY A 122 -22.54 14.84 -30.55
C GLY A 122 -21.37 15.48 -31.29
N GLY A 123 -21.01 14.93 -32.45
CA GLY A 123 -20.20 15.66 -33.43
C GLY A 123 -20.94 16.91 -33.93
N PRO A 124 -20.25 17.86 -34.58
CA PRO A 124 -20.93 18.86 -35.39
C PRO A 124 -21.75 18.22 -36.51
#